data_AF-A0A7K0UNS7-F1
#
_entry.id   AF-A0A7K0UNS7-F1
#
_cell.length_a   1.000
_cell.length_b   1.000
_cell.length_c   1.000
_cell.angle_alpha   90.00
_cell.angle_beta   90.00
_cell.angle_gamma   90.00
#
_symmetry.space_group_name_H-M   'P 1'
#
loop_
_entity.id
_entity.type
_entity.pdbx_description
1 polymer ?
#
loop_
_entity_poly.entity_id
_entity_poly.type
_entity_poly.pdbx_seq_one_letter_code
_entity_poly.pdbx_strand_id
1 'polypeptide(L)'
;MDRRIYGLENEYGVTCTLRGQRRLSPDEVARYLFRKVVSWGRSSNVFLENGARLYLDVGSHPEYATPECDSIYDCVVHDKAGERILEQLLEGAEQRLREEGIRGTIYLFKNNTDSAGNSYGCHENYLTARTDDVERYPEVLIPFLVTRQIFTGAGKVLQTSRGPIYS
;
A
#
# COMPACT_ATOMS: atom_id res chain seq x y z
N MET A 1 -17.76 22.43 -7.76
CA MET A 1 -16.75 22.42 -6.69
C MET A 1 -15.43 22.24 -7.40
N ASP A 2 -14.68 23.32 -7.59
CA ASP A 2 -13.55 23.34 -8.53
C ASP A 2 -12.23 22.90 -7.87
N ARG A 3 -12.22 22.78 -6.53
CA ARG A 3 -11.11 22.30 -5.70
C ARG A 3 -11.67 21.41 -4.59
N ARG A 4 -11.11 20.21 -4.41
CA ARG A 4 -11.52 19.20 -3.42
C ARG A 4 -10.27 18.57 -2.81
N ILE A 5 -10.31 18.18 -1.54
CA ILE A 5 -9.24 17.40 -0.94
C ILE A 5 -9.38 15.91 -1.30
N TYR A 6 -8.26 15.31 -1.67
CA TYR A 6 -8.07 13.91 -2.02
C TYR A 6 -6.97 13.30 -1.14
N GLY A 7 -7.04 11.99 -0.93
CA GLY A 7 -5.94 11.23 -0.33
C GLY A 7 -5.97 9.78 -0.79
N LEU A 8 -4.82 9.13 -0.79
CA LEU A 8 -4.67 7.70 -1.07
C LEU A 8 -4.02 6.99 0.10
N GLU A 9 -4.48 5.78 0.39
CA GLU A 9 -3.88 4.87 1.37
C GLU A 9 -3.52 3.59 0.64
N ASN A 10 -2.22 3.25 0.61
CA ASN A 10 -1.74 2.06 -0.07
C ASN A 10 -1.08 1.11 0.91
N GLU A 11 -1.61 -0.10 0.99
CA GLU A 11 -0.96 -1.23 1.64
C GLU A 11 -0.02 -1.94 0.66
N TYR A 12 1.13 -2.39 1.18
CA TYR A 12 2.15 -3.07 0.38
C TYR A 12 2.31 -4.52 0.85
N GLY A 13 2.22 -5.45 -0.09
CA GLY A 13 2.59 -6.83 0.14
C GLY A 13 4.09 -6.94 0.40
N VAL A 14 4.49 -7.74 1.40
CA VAL A 14 5.90 -7.90 1.77
C VAL A 14 6.29 -9.37 1.89
N THR A 15 7.46 -9.74 1.34
CA THR A 15 8.03 -11.09 1.50
C THR A 15 9.54 -11.05 1.48
N CYS A 16 10.18 -12.03 2.11
CA CYS A 16 11.62 -12.24 2.01
C CYS A 16 11.89 -13.67 1.58
N THR A 17 12.62 -13.84 0.48
CA THR A 17 12.90 -15.15 -0.10
C THR A 17 14.39 -15.40 -0.29
N LEU A 18 14.78 -16.67 -0.24
CA LEU A 18 16.11 -17.14 -0.61
C LEU A 18 15.94 -18.35 -1.53
N ARG A 19 16.43 -18.25 -2.77
CA ARG A 19 16.31 -19.33 -3.78
C ARG A 19 14.86 -19.80 -3.97
N GLY A 20 13.92 -18.87 -3.99
CA GLY A 20 12.49 -19.15 -4.20
C GLY A 20 11.75 -19.68 -2.96
N GLN A 21 12.43 -19.88 -1.83
CA GLN A 21 11.78 -20.27 -0.57
C GLN A 21 11.66 -19.09 0.37
N ARG A 22 10.49 -18.95 1.02
CA ARG A 22 10.27 -17.93 2.05
C ARG A 22 11.28 -18.12 3.18
N ARG A 23 11.99 -17.05 3.53
CA ARG A 23 13.04 -17.06 4.55
C ARG A 23 12.59 -16.45 5.87
N LEU A 24 11.81 -15.37 5.80
CA LEU A 24 11.23 -14.68 6.94
C LEU A 24 9.72 -14.55 6.75
N SER A 25 8.98 -14.53 7.85
CA SER A 25 7.57 -14.17 7.86
C SER A 25 7.36 -12.69 7.52
N PRO A 26 6.19 -12.28 6.99
CA PRO A 26 5.87 -10.88 6.74
C PRO A 26 6.11 -9.99 7.96
N ASP A 27 5.69 -10.44 9.15
CA ASP A 27 5.91 -9.74 10.43
C ASP A 27 7.39 -9.47 10.73
N GLU A 28 8.25 -10.46 10.50
CA GLU A 28 9.70 -10.30 10.69
C GLU A 28 10.26 -9.27 9.71
N VAL A 29 9.89 -9.35 8.43
CA VAL A 29 10.34 -8.40 7.42
C VAL A 29 9.85 -6.99 7.74
N ALA A 30 8.60 -6.84 8.15
CA ALA A 30 8.02 -5.58 8.59
C ALA A 30 8.80 -4.96 9.76
N ARG A 31 9.23 -5.76 10.74
CA ARG A 31 10.10 -5.29 11.83
C ARG A 31 11.45 -4.79 11.32
N TYR A 32 12.07 -5.48 10.36
CA TYR A 32 13.31 -4.98 9.75
C TYR A 32 13.09 -3.65 9.04
N LEU A 33 12.05 -3.54 8.20
CA LEU A 33 11.69 -2.30 7.51
C LEU A 33 11.51 -1.14 8.50
N PHE A 34 10.68 -1.32 9.52
CA PHE A 34 10.27 -0.25 10.44
C PHE A 34 11.21 -0.02 11.63
N ARG A 35 12.28 -0.81 11.82
CA ARG A 35 13.20 -0.60 12.96
C ARG A 35 13.81 0.82 13.00
N LYS A 36 14.07 1.45 11.84
CA LYS A 36 14.47 2.88 11.77
C LYS A 36 13.31 3.81 12.13
N VAL A 37 12.12 3.55 11.58
CA VAL A 37 10.91 4.34 11.83
C VAL A 37 10.56 4.37 13.33
N VAL A 38 10.60 3.21 13.99
CA VAL A 38 10.39 3.10 15.44
C VAL A 38 11.47 3.86 16.22
N SER A 39 12.73 3.85 15.76
CA SER A 39 13.79 4.64 16.40
C SER A 39 13.57 6.15 16.30
N TRP A 40 12.93 6.62 15.23
CA TRP A 40 12.64 8.03 15.00
C TRP A 40 11.36 8.50 15.71
N GLY A 41 10.26 7.74 15.59
CA GLY A 41 8.93 8.14 16.06
C GLY A 41 8.44 7.43 17.33
N ARG A 42 9.24 6.52 17.91
CA ARG A 42 8.86 5.65 19.06
C ARG A 42 7.62 4.78 18.84
N SER A 43 7.14 4.71 17.60
CA SER A 43 5.91 4.04 17.19
C SER A 43 6.11 3.46 15.79
N SER A 44 5.40 2.39 15.46
CA SER A 44 5.27 1.88 14.09
C SER A 44 4.26 2.66 13.26
N ASN A 45 3.80 3.81 13.77
CA ASN A 45 2.88 4.73 13.12
C ASN A 45 3.43 6.15 13.31
N VAL A 46 3.84 6.77 12.20
CA VAL A 46 4.50 8.08 12.19
C VAL A 46 3.96 8.97 11.08
N PHE A 47 4.09 10.27 11.27
CA PHE A 47 3.95 11.26 10.21
C PHE A 47 5.34 11.64 9.69
N LEU A 48 5.46 11.77 8.38
CA LEU A 48 6.69 12.11 7.67
C LEU A 48 6.76 13.62 7.40
N GLU A 49 7.95 14.13 7.08
CA GLU A 49 8.18 15.56 6.80
C GLU A 49 7.37 16.07 5.61
N ASN A 50 7.02 15.20 4.66
CA ASN A 50 6.16 15.53 3.52
C ASN A 50 4.66 15.53 3.86
N GLY A 51 4.29 15.37 5.13
CA GLY A 51 2.91 15.34 5.61
C GLY A 51 2.21 13.98 5.48
N ALA A 52 2.84 12.99 4.83
CA ALA A 52 2.30 11.65 4.71
C ALA A 52 2.31 10.91 6.06
N ARG A 53 1.45 9.90 6.18
CA ARG A 53 1.48 8.96 7.30
C ARG A 53 2.04 7.63 6.82
N LEU A 54 2.98 7.07 7.59
CA LEU A 54 3.58 5.77 7.33
C LEU A 54 3.40 4.89 8.56
N TYR A 55 2.78 3.73 8.39
CA TYR A 55 2.52 2.82 9.49
C TYR A 55 2.50 1.35 9.11
N LEU A 56 2.45 0.48 10.13
CA LEU A 56 2.16 -0.94 9.96
C LEU A 56 0.68 -1.18 10.28
N ASP A 57 -0.06 -1.67 9.29
CA ASP A 57 -1.48 -2.01 9.46
C ASP A 57 -1.67 -3.45 9.99
N VAL A 58 -2.91 -3.81 10.31
CA VAL A 58 -3.31 -5.15 10.74
C VAL A 58 -2.90 -6.17 9.66
N GLY A 59 -2.12 -7.17 10.06
CA GLY A 59 -1.53 -8.14 9.12
C GLY A 59 -0.09 -7.81 8.69
N SER A 60 0.52 -6.78 9.28
CA SER A 60 1.93 -6.40 9.09
C SER A 60 2.27 -5.90 7.69
N HIS A 61 1.30 -5.38 6.96
CA HIS A 61 1.55 -4.65 5.72
C HIS A 61 2.09 -3.26 6.05
N PRO A 62 3.23 -2.84 5.45
CA PRO A 62 3.59 -1.45 5.37
C PRO A 62 2.49 -0.68 4.65
N GLU A 63 2.00 0.40 5.26
CA GLU A 63 0.98 1.25 4.68
C GLU A 63 1.45 2.69 4.62
N TYR A 64 1.30 3.30 3.44
CA TYR A 64 1.59 4.71 3.20
C TYR A 64 0.30 5.43 2.81
N ALA A 65 -0.08 6.42 3.62
CA ALA A 65 -1.16 7.35 3.33
C ALA A 65 -0.58 8.70 2.91
N THR A 66 -1.01 9.20 1.74
CA THR A 66 -0.56 10.50 1.21
C THR A 66 -0.94 11.63 2.17
N PRO A 67 -0.23 12.79 2.15
CA PRO A 67 -0.81 14.01 2.70
C PRO A 67 -2.09 14.38 1.94
N GLU A 68 -2.89 15.26 2.53
CA GLU A 68 -4.05 15.85 1.88
C GLU A 68 -3.62 16.65 0.64
N CYS A 69 -4.15 16.26 -0.51
CA CYS A 69 -3.85 16.91 -1.79
C CYS A 69 -5.12 17.56 -2.35
N ASP A 70 -5.02 18.74 -2.95
CA ASP A 70 -6.16 19.39 -3.62
C ASP A 70 -6.07 19.39 -5.15
N SER A 71 -5.03 18.74 -5.66
CA SER A 71 -4.71 18.50 -7.05
C SER A 71 -4.52 16.99 -7.25
N ILE A 72 -5.14 16.44 -8.29
CA ILE A 72 -4.97 15.02 -8.65
C ILE A 72 -3.51 14.74 -9.00
N TYR A 73 -2.83 15.68 -9.67
CA TYR A 73 -1.42 15.54 -10.01
C TYR A 73 -0.56 15.41 -8.74
N ASP A 74 -0.78 16.27 -7.74
CA ASP A 74 -0.01 16.24 -6.50
C ASP A 74 -0.30 14.95 -5.70
N CYS A 75 -1.55 14.49 -5.71
CA CYS A 75 -1.92 13.20 -5.11
C CYS A 75 -1.13 12.04 -5.73
N VAL A 76 -1.02 11.99 -7.07
CA VAL A 76 -0.21 10.99 -7.78
C VAL A 76 1.29 11.15 -7.48
N VAL A 77 1.79 12.39 -7.40
CA VAL A 77 3.20 12.65 -7.04
C VAL A 77 3.50 12.13 -5.63
N HIS A 78 2.62 12.39 -4.67
CA HIS A 78 2.79 11.92 -3.29
C HIS A 78 2.63 10.41 -3.16
N ASP A 79 1.74 9.79 -3.92
CA ASP A 79 1.62 8.34 -4.03
C ASP A 79 2.93 7.70 -4.53
N LYS A 80 3.52 8.27 -5.58
CA LYS A 80 4.81 7.82 -6.12
C LYS A 80 5.98 8.12 -5.18
N ALA A 81 5.92 9.20 -4.41
CA ALA A 81 6.89 9.47 -3.36
C ALA A 81 6.87 8.38 -2.27
N GLY A 82 5.67 7.85 -1.93
CA GLY A 82 5.52 6.72 -1.01
C GLY A 82 6.28 5.47 -1.46
N GLU A 83 6.21 5.14 -2.76
CA GLU A 83 6.99 4.03 -3.34
C GLU A 83 8.50 4.21 -3.14
N ARG A 84 9.02 5.43 -3.33
CA ARG A 84 10.45 5.75 -3.14
C ARG A 84 10.89 5.71 -1.69
N ILE A 85 10.03 6.15 -0.77
CA ILE A 85 10.30 6.07 0.67
C ILE A 85 10.38 4.61 1.12
N LEU A 86 9.45 3.77 0.68
CA LEU A 86 9.45 2.34 0.99
C LEU A 86 10.64 1.60 0.36
N GLU A 87 11.05 1.96 -0.85
CA GLU A 87 12.27 1.46 -1.50
C GLU A 87 13.53 1.74 -0.65
N GLN A 88 13.67 2.95 -0.12
CA GLN A 88 14.78 3.30 0.79
C GLN A 88 14.75 2.50 2.11
N LEU A 89 13.56 2.25 2.66
CA LEU A 89 13.40 1.41 3.86
C LEU A 89 13.80 -0.04 3.57
N LEU A 90 13.47 -0.55 2.38
CA LEU A 90 13.85 -1.87 1.90
C LEU A 90 15.36 -2.00 1.80
N GLU A 91 16.05 -1.06 1.15
CA GLU A 91 17.52 -1.07 1.03
C GLU A 91 18.19 -1.15 2.41
N GLY A 92 17.72 -0.31 3.36
CA GLY A 92 18.21 -0.34 4.73
C GLY A 92 17.89 -1.65 5.45
N ALA A 93 16.73 -2.27 5.21
CA ALA A 93 16.35 -3.56 5.78
C ALA A 93 17.25 -4.69 5.26
N GLU A 94 17.50 -4.74 3.96
CA GLU A 94 18.39 -5.74 3.38
C GLU A 94 19.84 -5.58 3.84
N GLN A 95 20.33 -4.35 4.01
CA GLN A 95 21.64 -4.12 4.58
C GLN A 95 21.75 -4.74 5.98
N ARG A 96 20.76 -4.51 6.85
CA ARG A 96 20.71 -5.08 8.20
C ARG A 96 20.65 -6.60 8.18
N LEU A 97 19.85 -7.19 7.29
CA LEU A 97 19.83 -8.64 7.12
C LEU A 97 21.23 -9.19 6.78
N ARG A 98 21.95 -8.53 5.86
CA ARG A 98 23.32 -8.92 5.50
C ARG A 98 24.29 -8.81 6.67
N GLU A 99 24.21 -7.72 7.44
CA GLU A 99 25.04 -7.49 8.63
C GLU A 99 24.81 -8.56 9.71
N GLU A 100 23.57 -9.03 9.87
CA GLU A 100 23.20 -10.11 10.78
C GLU A 100 23.45 -11.52 10.19
N GLY A 101 24.07 -11.62 9.01
CA GLY A 101 24.39 -12.89 8.35
C GLY A 101 23.18 -13.62 7.75
N ILE A 102 22.01 -12.96 7.67
CA ILE A 102 20.79 -13.50 7.11
C ILE A 102 20.78 -13.24 5.61
N ARG A 103 20.87 -14.32 4.81
CA ARG A 103 20.72 -14.26 3.37
C ARG A 103 19.25 -14.30 2.97
N GLY A 104 18.83 -13.33 2.17
CA GLY A 104 17.50 -13.24 1.57
C GLY A 104 17.35 -11.95 0.78
N THR A 105 16.35 -11.91 -0.09
CA THR A 105 15.95 -10.72 -0.84
C THR A 105 14.55 -10.35 -0.41
N ILE A 106 14.37 -9.09 0.00
CA ILE A 106 13.08 -8.54 0.37
C ILE A 106 12.39 -8.05 -0.90
N TYR A 107 11.10 -8.34 -1.02
CA TYR A 107 10.24 -7.80 -2.06
C TYR A 107 9.08 -7.05 -1.43
N LEU A 108 8.80 -5.88 -2.01
CA LEU A 108 7.59 -5.10 -1.75
C LEU A 108 6.74 -5.07 -3.02
N PHE A 109 5.44 -5.27 -2.86
CA PHE A 109 4.49 -5.31 -3.96
C PHE A 109 3.40 -4.28 -3.72
N LYS A 110 3.20 -3.39 -4.69
CA LYS A 110 2.03 -2.53 -4.79
C LYS A 110 0.99 -3.19 -5.67
N ASN A 111 0.34 -4.20 -5.11
CA ASN A 111 -0.76 -4.96 -5.71
C ASN A 111 -1.83 -5.19 -4.64
N ASN A 112 -2.76 -6.12 -4.84
CA ASN A 112 -3.89 -6.28 -3.92
C ASN A 112 -4.03 -7.68 -3.33
N THR A 113 -3.14 -8.63 -3.65
CA THR A 113 -3.25 -10.00 -3.12
C THR A 113 -1.91 -10.67 -2.94
N ASP A 114 -1.78 -11.47 -1.90
CA ASP A 114 -0.62 -12.35 -1.72
C ASP A 114 -0.82 -13.74 -2.37
N SER A 115 0.21 -14.58 -2.29
CA SER A 115 0.19 -15.96 -2.76
C SER A 115 -0.66 -16.91 -1.90
N ALA A 116 -1.03 -16.50 -0.68
CA ALA A 116 -1.91 -17.26 0.22
C ALA A 116 -3.39 -16.97 -0.04
N GLY A 117 -3.70 -15.98 -0.88
CA GLY A 117 -5.06 -15.58 -1.22
C GLY A 117 -5.62 -14.47 -0.31
N ASN A 118 -4.81 -13.91 0.59
CA ASN A 118 -5.21 -12.73 1.35
C ASN A 118 -5.20 -11.51 0.42
N SER A 119 -6.03 -10.52 0.76
CA SER A 119 -6.16 -9.26 0.03
C SER A 119 -5.69 -8.08 0.90
N TYR A 120 -5.18 -7.04 0.25
CA TYR A 120 -4.84 -5.75 0.86
C TYR A 120 -5.22 -4.59 -0.06
N GLY A 121 -5.42 -3.42 0.55
CA GLY A 121 -6.13 -2.30 -0.05
C GLY A 121 -5.28 -1.26 -0.76
N CYS A 122 -5.93 -0.61 -1.73
CA CYS A 122 -5.62 0.74 -2.16
C CYS A 122 -6.90 1.54 -1.98
N HIS A 123 -6.92 2.45 -0.99
CA HIS A 123 -8.11 3.21 -0.61
C HIS A 123 -8.03 4.64 -1.13
N GLU A 124 -9.19 5.19 -1.47
CA GLU A 124 -9.33 6.55 -1.98
C GLU A 124 -10.22 7.36 -1.05
N ASN A 125 -9.73 8.53 -0.64
CA ASN A 125 -10.45 9.45 0.22
C ASN A 125 -10.83 10.69 -0.58
N TYR A 126 -12.11 11.07 -0.53
CA TYR A 126 -12.66 12.23 -1.21
C TYR A 126 -13.42 13.11 -0.22
N LEU A 127 -12.95 14.34 0.02
CA LEU A 127 -13.67 15.29 0.87
C LEU A 127 -15.02 15.63 0.25
N THR A 128 -16.11 15.49 1.01
CA THR A 128 -17.47 15.89 0.61
C THR A 128 -17.97 17.03 1.48
N ALA A 129 -19.01 17.74 1.02
CA ALA A 129 -19.65 18.76 1.82
C ALA A 129 -20.72 18.11 2.71
N ARG A 130 -20.86 18.62 3.94
CA ARG A 130 -21.91 18.17 4.87
C ARG A 130 -23.33 18.39 4.32
N THR A 131 -23.50 19.35 3.42
CA THR A 131 -24.78 19.69 2.78
C THR A 131 -25.09 18.84 1.55
N ASP A 132 -24.18 17.95 1.13
CA ASP A 132 -24.42 17.07 0.01
C ASP A 132 -25.55 16.09 0.35
N ASP A 133 -26.37 15.78 -0.66
CA ASP A 133 -27.42 14.77 -0.53
C ASP A 133 -26.82 13.37 -0.60
N VAL A 134 -26.53 12.80 0.57
CA VAL A 134 -25.87 11.49 0.72
C VAL A 134 -26.75 10.35 0.19
N GLU A 135 -28.07 10.52 0.16
CA GLU A 135 -28.98 9.48 -0.36
C GLU A 135 -28.81 9.28 -1.87
N ARG A 136 -28.35 10.32 -2.58
CA ARG A 136 -28.07 10.27 -4.01
C ARG A 136 -26.72 9.62 -4.36
N TYR A 137 -25.80 9.51 -3.40
CA TYR A 137 -24.47 8.94 -3.65
C TYR A 137 -24.53 7.47 -4.10
N PRO A 138 -25.23 6.56 -3.40
CA PRO A 138 -25.35 5.17 -3.84
C PRO A 138 -25.88 5.02 -5.27
N GLU A 139 -26.89 5.80 -5.65
CA GLU A 139 -27.55 5.69 -6.95
C GLU A 139 -26.61 6.00 -8.12
N VAL A 140 -25.66 6.91 -7.94
CA VAL A 140 -24.73 7.36 -8.99
C VAL A 140 -23.35 6.71 -8.85
N LEU A 141 -22.81 6.68 -7.63
CA LEU A 141 -21.45 6.21 -7.38
C LEU A 141 -21.34 4.69 -7.43
N ILE A 142 -22.30 3.91 -6.92
CA ILE A 142 -22.17 2.44 -6.92
C ILE A 142 -22.06 1.90 -8.36
N PRO A 143 -22.97 2.24 -9.30
CA PRO A 143 -22.84 1.73 -10.67
C PRO A 143 -21.52 2.12 -11.33
N PHE A 144 -21.06 3.35 -11.11
CA PHE A 144 -19.78 3.83 -11.62
C PHE A 144 -18.60 3.09 -10.99
N LEU A 145 -18.54 2.98 -9.66
CA LEU A 145 -17.44 2.34 -8.93
C LEU A 145 -17.38 0.82 -9.17
N VAL A 146 -18.52 0.15 -9.39
CA VAL A 146 -18.56 -1.26 -9.77
C VAL A 146 -18.00 -1.46 -11.18
N THR A 147 -18.28 -0.56 -12.11
CA THR A 147 -17.87 -0.70 -13.52
C THR A 147 -16.49 -0.10 -13.82
N ARG A 148 -15.94 0.76 -12.95
CA ARG A 148 -14.64 1.42 -13.19
C ARG A 148 -13.46 0.48 -13.41
N GLN A 149 -13.54 -0.73 -12.86
CA GLN A 149 -12.54 -1.79 -13.05
C GLN A 149 -12.20 -2.06 -14.52
N ILE A 150 -13.13 -1.78 -15.45
CA ILE A 150 -12.92 -1.91 -16.90
C ILE A 150 -11.75 -1.04 -17.39
N PHE A 151 -11.52 0.13 -16.79
CA PHE A 151 -10.46 1.07 -17.21
C PHE A 151 -9.44 1.38 -16.11
N THR A 152 -9.68 0.99 -14.85
CA THR A 152 -8.72 1.15 -13.75
C THR A 152 -8.15 -0.17 -13.22
N GLY A 153 -8.60 -1.32 -13.72
CA GLY A 153 -8.17 -2.63 -13.22
C GLY A 153 -6.68 -2.89 -13.46
N ALA A 154 -5.97 -3.34 -12.41
CA ALA A 154 -4.57 -3.76 -12.51
C ALA A 154 -4.40 -5.18 -13.10
N GLY A 155 -5.48 -5.97 -13.10
CA GLY A 155 -5.52 -7.34 -13.61
C GLY A 155 -4.86 -8.38 -12.70
N LYS A 156 -5.31 -9.64 -12.77
CA LYS A 156 -4.74 -10.78 -12.06
C LYS A 156 -5.00 -12.09 -12.81
N VAL A 157 -4.02 -12.98 -12.81
CA VAL A 157 -4.22 -14.38 -13.23
C VAL A 157 -4.62 -15.21 -12.02
N LEU A 158 -5.80 -15.83 -12.08
CA LEU A 158 -6.28 -16.75 -11.06
C LEU A 158 -6.08 -18.19 -11.53
N GLN A 159 -5.39 -18.99 -10.72
CA GLN A 159 -5.27 -20.42 -10.96
C GLN A 159 -6.52 -21.13 -10.44
N THR A 160 -7.25 -21.80 -11.33
CA THR A 160 -8.43 -22.61 -10.98
C THR A 160 -8.18 -24.07 -11.34
N SER A 161 -9.02 -24.97 -10.84
CA SER A 161 -8.99 -26.39 -11.22
C SER A 161 -9.21 -26.64 -12.71
N ARG A 162 -9.78 -25.66 -13.44
CA ARG A 162 -10.03 -25.72 -14.89
C ARG A 162 -8.96 -24.99 -15.71
N GLY A 163 -7.88 -24.54 -15.06
CA GLY A 163 -6.81 -23.75 -15.67
C GLY A 163 -6.82 -22.28 -15.24
N PRO A 164 -5.87 -21.48 -15.76
CA PRO A 164 -5.76 -20.07 -15.44
C PRO A 164 -6.91 -19.27 -16.07
N ILE A 165 -7.48 -18.34 -15.31
CA ILE A 165 -8.44 -17.34 -15.78
C ILE A 165 -7.88 -15.93 -15.54
N TYR A 166 -8.26 -14.98 -16.39
CA TYR A 166 -7.93 -13.56 -16.22
C TYR A 166 -9.07 -12.89 -15.45
N SER A 167 -8.70 -12.10 -14.44
CA SER A 167 -9.58 -11.30 -13.60
C SER A 167 -9.06 -9.87 -13.51
#